data_AF-A0A8B9MFV4-F1
#
_entry.id   AF-A0A8B9MFV4-F1
#
_cell.length_a   1.000
_cell.length_b   1.000
_cell.length_c   1.000
_cell.angle_alpha   90.00
_cell.angle_beta   90.00
_cell.angle_gamma   90.00
#
_symmetry.space_group_name_H-M   'P 1'
#
loop_
_entity.id
_entity.type
_entity.pdbx_description
1 polymer ?
#
loop_
_entity_poly.entity_id
_entity_poly.type
_entity_poly.pdbx_seq_one_letter_code
_entity_poly.pdbx_strand_id
1 'polypeptide(L)'
;VIIYSCSAHHAATNSGQFELGAFVPNMPAAMRQPPPETKEPLSEGEFLAALPAMNTTVVTLGVLWVLRNEPFDMRPLGCYPEQHFTEETPRRLIGAFQRRLAAISRRIRRRNAGLALPYTYLDPAHIENSVAI
;
A
#
# COMPACT_ATOMS: atom_id res chain seq x y z
N VAL A 1 8.51 -17.22 -3.91
CA VAL A 1 8.00 -16.65 -2.63
C VAL A 1 8.75 -15.39 -2.27
N ILE A 2 10.07 -15.44 -2.00
CA ILE A 2 10.88 -14.30 -1.51
C ILE A 2 10.67 -13.01 -2.34
N ILE A 3 10.98 -13.02 -3.63
CA ILE A 3 10.86 -11.82 -4.49
C ILE A 3 9.45 -11.22 -4.41
N TYR A 4 8.40 -12.05 -4.47
CA TYR A 4 7.02 -11.58 -4.40
C TYR A 4 6.68 -10.98 -3.03
N SER A 5 7.06 -11.66 -1.95
CA SER A 5 6.81 -11.21 -0.58
C SER A 5 7.50 -9.88 -0.28
N CYS A 6 8.74 -9.72 -0.75
CA CYS A 6 9.53 -8.50 -0.53
C CYS A 6 9.16 -7.34 -1.47
N SER A 7 8.33 -7.56 -2.50
CA SER A 7 7.95 -6.51 -3.46
C SER A 7 6.42 -6.35 -3.49
N ALA A 8 5.76 -7.08 -4.38
CA ALA A 8 4.33 -6.94 -4.65
C ALA A 8 3.44 -7.15 -3.41
N HIS A 9 3.77 -8.12 -2.54
CA HIS A 9 2.99 -8.34 -1.34
C HIS A 9 3.08 -7.14 -0.39
N HIS A 10 4.30 -6.68 -0.11
CA HIS A 10 4.54 -5.50 0.71
C HIS A 10 3.81 -4.27 0.15
N ALA A 11 3.95 -3.99 -1.15
CA ALA A 11 3.26 -2.87 -1.80
C ALA A 11 1.72 -2.97 -1.64
N ALA A 12 1.13 -4.14 -1.83
CA ALA A 12 -0.30 -4.34 -1.69
C ALA A 12 -0.84 -4.09 -0.27
N THR A 13 -0.04 -4.36 0.77
CA THR A 13 -0.46 -4.18 2.17
C THR A 13 -0.02 -2.85 2.78
N ASN A 14 1.01 -2.21 2.22
CA ASN A 14 1.58 -0.98 2.76
C ASN A 14 1.04 0.28 2.07
N SER A 15 0.98 0.30 0.73
CA SER A 15 0.78 1.52 -0.05
C SER A 15 -0.61 2.15 0.06
N GLY A 16 -1.59 1.44 0.62
CA GLY A 16 -2.95 1.96 0.83
C GLY A 16 -3.27 2.36 2.27
N GLN A 17 -2.32 2.20 3.20
CA GLN A 17 -2.60 2.40 4.62
C GLN A 17 -3.06 3.82 4.93
N PHE A 18 -2.42 4.84 4.35
CA PHE A 18 -2.82 6.22 4.59
C PHE A 18 -4.17 6.54 3.94
N GLU A 19 -4.39 6.16 2.69
CA GLU A 19 -5.62 6.45 1.95
C GLU A 19 -6.85 5.83 2.63
N LEU A 20 -6.70 4.62 3.18
CA LEU A 20 -7.77 3.93 3.90
C LEU A 20 -7.86 4.38 5.38
N GLY A 21 -6.74 4.73 6.00
CA GLY A 21 -6.66 5.10 7.42
C GLY A 21 -6.83 6.57 7.73
N ALA A 22 -6.71 7.45 6.74
CA ALA A 22 -6.84 8.90 6.91
C ALA A 22 -8.24 9.29 7.41
N PHE A 23 -9.26 8.52 7.03
CA PHE A 23 -10.59 8.63 7.60
C PHE A 23 -10.75 7.66 8.78
N VAL A 24 -10.50 8.17 9.99
CA VAL A 24 -10.45 7.37 11.24
C VAL A 24 -11.62 6.40 11.42
N PRO A 25 -12.90 6.75 11.15
CA PRO A 25 -14.00 5.81 11.27
C PRO A 25 -13.89 4.56 10.39
N ASN A 26 -13.16 4.62 9.27
CA ASN A 26 -12.93 3.47 8.39
C ASN A 26 -11.88 2.50 8.94
N MET A 27 -10.90 2.99 9.70
CA MET A 27 -9.82 2.17 10.26
C MET A 27 -9.33 2.74 11.61
N PRO A 28 -10.13 2.62 12.68
CA PRO A 28 -9.73 3.10 14.00
C PRO A 28 -8.59 2.23 14.55
N ALA A 29 -7.46 2.85 14.88
CA ALA A 29 -6.30 2.15 15.46
C ALA A 29 -6.52 1.68 16.91
N ALA A 30 -7.56 2.19 17.57
CA ALA A 30 -7.94 1.84 18.94
C ALA A 30 -9.43 2.11 19.16
N MET A 31 -10.00 1.47 20.19
CA MET A 31 -11.35 1.76 20.69
C MET A 31 -11.24 2.16 22.16
N ARG A 32 -11.95 3.22 22.57
CA ARG A 32 -11.95 3.72 23.95
C ARG A 32 -13.09 3.17 24.81
N GLN A 33 -14.05 2.48 24.19
CA GLN A 33 -15.20 1.86 24.82
C GLN A 33 -15.24 0.37 24.45
N PRO A 34 -15.82 -0.50 25.31
CA PRO A 34 -16.04 -1.90 24.96
C PRO A 34 -17.05 -2.03 23.79
N PRO A 35 -17.09 -3.18 23.11
CA PRO A 35 -18.16 -3.48 22.17
C PRO A 35 -19.55 -3.37 22.84
N PRO A 36 -20.59 -2.90 22.14
CA PRO A 36 -21.94 -2.84 22.69
C PRO A 36 -22.45 -4.22 23.11
N GLU A 37 -23.11 -4.30 24.27
CA GLU A 37 -23.67 -5.55 24.81
C GLU A 37 -25.10 -5.83 24.33
N THR A 38 -25.78 -4.81 23.80
CA THR A 38 -27.16 -4.88 23.31
C THR A 38 -27.23 -4.41 21.85
N LYS A 39 -28.40 -4.62 21.23
CA LYS A 39 -28.72 -4.11 19.88
C LYS A 39 -29.39 -2.74 19.90
N GLU A 40 -29.45 -2.09 21.05
CA GLU A 40 -30.04 -0.75 21.14
C GLU A 40 -29.23 0.23 20.28
N PRO A 41 -29.89 1.18 19.59
CA PRO A 41 -29.17 2.13 18.76
C PRO A 41 -28.23 3.00 19.60
N LEU A 42 -26.97 3.08 19.18
CA LEU A 42 -26.03 4.05 19.72
C LEU A 42 -26.32 5.44 19.16
N SER A 43 -26.20 6.45 20.01
CA SER A 43 -26.13 7.85 19.58
C SER A 43 -24.81 8.15 18.87
N GLU A 44 -24.79 9.24 18.10
CA GLU A 44 -23.56 9.76 17.49
C GLU A 44 -22.50 10.10 18.57
N GLY A 45 -22.93 10.60 19.72
CA GLY A 45 -22.03 10.89 20.84
C GLY A 45 -21.33 9.65 21.38
N GLU A 46 -22.06 8.53 21.52
CA GLU A 46 -21.49 7.25 21.95
C GLU A 46 -20.54 6.67 20.89
N PHE A 47 -20.88 6.80 19.61
CA PHE A 47 -19.99 6.43 18.50
C PHE A 47 -18.66 7.20 18.54
N LEU A 48 -18.73 8.54 18.66
CA LEU A 48 -17.54 9.39 18.75
C LEU A 48 -16.74 9.15 20.04
N ALA A 49 -17.40 8.81 21.14
CA ALA A 49 -16.75 8.45 22.39
C ALA A 49 -15.97 7.12 22.29
N ALA A 50 -16.39 6.21 21.41
CA ALA A 50 -15.71 4.94 21.17
C ALA A 50 -14.46 5.08 20.27
N LEU A 51 -14.46 6.03 19.32
CA LEU A 51 -13.31 6.28 18.44
C LEU A 51 -12.05 6.75 19.20
N PRO A 52 -10.83 6.61 18.62
CA PRO A 52 -9.60 7.09 19.24
C PRO A 52 -9.65 8.56 19.67
N ALA A 53 -8.91 8.89 20.73
CA ALA A 53 -8.69 10.27 21.11
C ALA A 53 -7.78 10.99 20.10
N MET A 54 -7.84 12.33 20.07
CA MET A 54 -7.11 13.16 19.10
C MET A 54 -5.60 12.90 19.09
N ASN A 55 -4.98 12.68 20.25
CA ASN A 55 -3.56 12.39 20.34
C ASN A 55 -3.21 11.05 19.66
N THR A 56 -3.98 9.99 19.91
CA THR A 56 -3.83 8.70 19.23
C THR A 56 -4.06 8.85 17.73
N THR A 57 -5.12 9.55 17.32
CA THR A 57 -5.41 9.83 15.91
C THR A 57 -4.24 10.52 15.21
N VAL A 58 -3.71 11.61 15.77
CA VAL A 58 -2.61 12.37 15.17
C VAL A 58 -1.34 11.52 15.04
N VAL A 59 -1.01 10.73 16.07
CA VAL A 59 0.15 9.82 16.01
C VAL A 59 -0.04 8.75 14.93
N THR A 60 -1.22 8.11 14.89
CA THR A 60 -1.53 7.11 13.85
C THR A 60 -1.44 7.72 12.45
N LEU A 61 -2.05 8.88 12.21
CA LEU A 61 -1.99 9.54 10.91
C LEU A 61 -0.55 9.91 10.52
N GLY A 62 0.27 10.35 11.46
CA GLY A 62 1.69 10.61 11.24
C GLY A 62 2.45 9.35 10.81
N VAL A 63 2.24 8.23 11.50
CA VAL A 63 2.86 6.94 11.15
C VAL A 63 2.41 6.48 9.76
N LEU A 64 1.09 6.48 9.50
CA LEU A 64 0.55 6.04 8.21
C LEU A 64 1.04 6.92 7.06
N TRP A 65 1.19 8.23 7.30
CA TRP A 65 1.77 9.15 6.33
C TRP A 65 3.22 8.74 6.01
N VAL A 66 4.07 8.54 7.02
CA VAL A 66 5.47 8.12 6.81
C VAL A 66 5.55 6.81 6.05
N LEU A 67 4.77 5.80 6.45
CA LEU A 67 4.76 4.48 5.80
C LEU A 67 4.26 4.52 4.35
N ARG A 68 3.37 5.46 4.01
CA ARG A 68 2.88 5.65 2.64
C ARG A 68 3.92 6.25 1.71
N ASN A 69 4.77 7.16 2.20
CA ASN A 69 5.60 7.96 1.32
C ASN A 69 6.72 7.10 0.71
N GLU A 70 6.73 7.04 -0.62
CA GLU A 70 7.85 6.46 -1.36
C GLU A 70 9.11 7.31 -1.14
N PRO A 71 10.26 6.67 -0.84
CA PRO A 71 11.51 7.41 -0.73
C PRO A 71 11.90 7.99 -2.11
N PHE A 72 12.63 9.11 -2.12
CA PHE A 72 13.00 9.81 -3.36
C PHE A 72 13.81 8.95 -4.34
N ASP A 73 14.41 7.87 -3.87
CA ASP A 73 15.25 6.93 -4.63
C ASP A 73 14.56 5.59 -4.91
N MET A 74 13.23 5.51 -4.76
CA MET A 74 12.40 4.36 -5.09
C MET A 74 12.80 3.72 -6.45
N ARG A 75 12.98 2.41 -6.41
CA ARG A 75 13.35 1.53 -7.52
C ARG A 75 12.19 0.59 -7.84
N PRO A 76 11.42 0.87 -8.91
CA PRO A 76 10.34 0.00 -9.34
C PRO A 76 10.80 -1.43 -9.61
N LEU A 77 9.91 -2.38 -9.42
CA LEU A 77 10.19 -3.80 -9.60
C LEU A 77 10.75 -4.07 -10.99
N GLY A 78 11.90 -4.74 -11.04
CA GLY A 78 12.60 -5.01 -12.30
C GLY A 78 13.59 -3.91 -12.72
N CYS A 79 13.68 -2.80 -11.99
CA CYS A 79 14.75 -1.81 -12.15
C CYS A 79 15.97 -2.25 -11.33
N TYR A 80 16.98 -2.79 -12.01
CA TYR A 80 18.22 -3.28 -11.38
C TYR A 80 19.42 -2.44 -11.85
N PRO A 81 19.68 -1.26 -11.26
CA PRO A 81 20.80 -0.41 -11.67
C PRO A 81 22.16 -1.04 -11.36
N GLU A 82 22.24 -1.83 -10.28
CA GLU A 82 23.42 -2.60 -9.91
C GLU A 82 23.52 -3.86 -10.79
N GLN A 83 24.56 -3.92 -11.63
CA GLN A 83 24.74 -4.99 -12.60
C GLN A 83 25.49 -6.18 -11.99
N HIS A 84 24.83 -6.90 -11.09
CA HIS A 84 25.37 -8.15 -10.51
C HIS A 84 25.47 -9.28 -11.55
N PHE A 85 24.50 -9.36 -12.45
CA PHE A 85 24.55 -10.25 -13.61
C PHE A 85 25.14 -9.53 -14.82
N THR A 86 26.29 -10.02 -15.30
CA THR A 86 27.00 -9.43 -16.44
C THR A 86 26.84 -10.24 -17.72
N GLU A 87 26.41 -11.50 -17.59
CA GLU A 87 26.22 -12.44 -18.68
C GLU A 87 24.98 -12.09 -19.53
N GLU A 88 25.01 -12.49 -20.81
CA GLU A 88 23.95 -12.18 -21.77
C GLU A 88 22.59 -12.80 -21.39
N THR A 89 22.60 -14.07 -20.97
CA THR A 89 21.36 -14.82 -20.71
C THR A 89 20.53 -14.20 -19.57
N PRO A 90 21.08 -13.92 -18.37
CA PRO A 90 20.35 -13.22 -17.30
C PRO A 90 19.86 -11.85 -17.73
N ARG A 91 20.67 -11.05 -18.44
CA ARG A 91 20.28 -9.72 -18.94
C ARG A 91 19.08 -9.80 -19.89
N ARG A 92 19.05 -10.81 -20.77
CA ARG A 92 17.91 -11.07 -21.66
C ARG A 92 16.64 -11.45 -20.88
N LEU A 93 16.77 -12.27 -19.84
CA LEU A 93 15.65 -12.66 -18.96
C LEU A 93 15.10 -11.48 -18.15
N ILE A 94 15.98 -10.62 -17.62
CA ILE A 94 15.60 -9.36 -16.96
C ILE A 94 14.80 -8.48 -17.94
N GLY A 95 15.28 -8.33 -19.18
CA GLY A 95 14.56 -7.57 -20.20
C GLY A 95 13.18 -8.17 -20.53
N ALA A 96 13.05 -9.50 -20.55
CA ALA A 96 11.76 -10.18 -20.74
C ALA A 96 10.81 -9.92 -19.55
N PHE A 97 11.33 -9.97 -18.32
CA PHE A 97 10.59 -9.66 -17.10
C PHE A 97 10.07 -8.21 -17.11
N GLN A 98 10.93 -7.23 -17.41
CA GLN A 98 10.57 -5.81 -17.52
C GLN A 98 9.48 -5.57 -18.57
N ARG A 99 9.58 -6.21 -19.75
CA ARG A 99 8.53 -6.12 -20.78
C ARG A 99 7.19 -6.66 -20.29
N ARG A 100 7.21 -7.75 -19.51
CA ARG A 100 6.00 -8.33 -18.92
C ARG A 100 5.39 -7.41 -17.87
N LEU A 101 6.19 -6.82 -16.99
CA LEU A 101 5.73 -5.83 -16.02
C LEU A 101 5.10 -4.61 -16.71
N ALA A 102 5.72 -4.08 -17.76
CA ALA A 102 5.16 -2.98 -18.54
C ALA A 102 3.80 -3.34 -19.17
N ALA A 103 3.64 -4.58 -19.64
CA ALA A 103 2.35 -5.06 -20.16
C ALA A 103 1.27 -5.17 -19.07
N ILE A 104 1.64 -5.63 -17.87
CA ILE A 104 0.75 -5.69 -16.70
C ILE A 104 0.33 -4.28 -16.28
N SER A 105 1.27 -3.34 -16.17
CA SER A 105 1.01 -1.93 -15.86
C SER A 105 0.01 -1.31 -16.84
N ARG A 106 0.20 -1.51 -18.16
CA ARG A 106 -0.76 -1.03 -19.17
C ARG A 106 -2.15 -1.63 -18.99
N ARG A 107 -2.26 -2.93 -18.66
CA ARG A 107 -3.55 -3.58 -18.40
C ARG A 107 -4.24 -3.01 -17.16
N ILE A 108 -3.47 -2.78 -16.09
CA ILE A 108 -3.95 -2.18 -14.84
C ILE A 108 -4.46 -0.77 -15.09
N ARG A 109 -3.69 0.08 -15.78
CA ARG A 109 -4.10 1.44 -16.13
C ARG A 109 -5.37 1.48 -16.98
N ARG A 110 -5.49 0.59 -17.98
CA ARG A 110 -6.72 0.47 -18.79
C ARG A 110 -7.93 0.06 -17.97
N ARG A 111 -7.79 -0.94 -17.08
CA ARG A 111 -8.86 -1.35 -16.16
C ARG A 111 -9.26 -0.20 -15.25
N ASN A 112 -8.28 0.51 -14.68
CA ASN A 112 -8.50 1.57 -13.70
C ASN A 112 -9.16 2.82 -14.28
N ALA A 113 -9.01 3.08 -15.58
CA ALA A 113 -9.59 4.26 -16.23
C ALA A 113 -11.12 4.38 -16.13
N GLY A 114 -11.82 3.25 -15.94
CA GLY A 114 -13.28 3.22 -15.78
C GLY A 114 -13.78 3.08 -14.35
N LEU A 115 -12.89 3.13 -13.35
CA LEU A 115 -13.26 2.91 -11.94
C LEU A 115 -13.33 4.24 -11.18
N ALA A 116 -14.41 4.42 -10.42
CA ALA A 116 -14.54 5.55 -9.49
C ALA A 116 -13.46 5.52 -8.39
N LEU A 117 -13.05 4.31 -7.98
CA LEU A 117 -11.96 4.08 -7.04
C LEU A 117 -10.93 3.11 -7.67
N PRO A 118 -9.87 3.61 -8.31
CA PRO A 118 -8.83 2.80 -8.92
C PRO A 118 -8.01 2.00 -7.90
N TYR A 119 -7.70 0.74 -8.21
CA TYR A 119 -6.72 -0.05 -7.45
C TYR A 119 -5.32 0.07 -8.10
N THR A 120 -4.44 0.86 -7.49
CA THR A 120 -3.11 1.21 -8.05
C THR A 120 -1.93 0.52 -7.35
N TYR A 121 -2.14 -0.07 -6.17
CA TYR A 121 -1.06 -0.59 -5.32
C TYR A 121 -0.23 -1.73 -5.93
N LEU A 122 -0.79 -2.43 -6.92
CA LEU A 122 -0.08 -3.49 -7.66
C LEU A 122 0.23 -3.10 -9.12
N ASP A 123 0.19 -1.81 -9.48
CA ASP A 123 0.81 -1.37 -10.72
C ASP A 123 2.34 -1.53 -10.58
N PRO A 124 3.04 -2.30 -11.44
CA PRO A 124 4.49 -2.48 -11.34
C PRO A 124 5.31 -1.19 -11.27
N ALA A 125 4.76 -0.06 -11.74
CA ALA A 125 5.39 1.25 -11.61
C ALA A 125 5.47 1.77 -10.16
N HIS A 126 4.63 1.25 -9.25
CA HIS A 126 4.55 1.65 -7.83
C HIS A 126 4.97 0.52 -6.87
N ILE A 127 5.57 -0.56 -7.39
CA ILE A 127 6.05 -1.68 -6.56
C ILE A 127 7.57 -1.54 -6.43
N GLU A 128 8.08 -1.38 -5.21
CA GLU A 128 9.51 -1.39 -4.88
C GLU A 128 10.13 -2.79 -5.10
N ASN A 129 11.42 -2.89 -5.41
CA ASN A 129 12.11 -4.19 -5.48
C ASN A 129 12.19 -4.92 -4.12
N SER A 130 12.14 -4.18 -3.01
CA SER A 130 12.34 -4.67 -1.64
C SER A 130 11.44 -3.97 -0.63
N VAL A 131 11.50 -4.39 0.63
CA VAL A 131 10.92 -3.65 1.77
C VAL A 131 11.96 -2.62 2.22
N ALA A 132 11.68 -1.34 2.02
CA ALA A 132 12.64 -0.24 2.24
C ALA A 132 12.07 0.91 3.09
N ILE A 133 10.87 0.74 3.64
CA ILE A 133 10.21 1.65 4.59
C ILE A 133 9.71 0.84 5.79
#